data_AF-A0A954HFG7-F1
#
_entry.id   AF-A0A954HFG7-F1
#
_cell.length_a   1.000
_cell.length_b   1.000
_cell.length_c   1.000
_cell.angle_alpha   90.00
_cell.angle_beta   90.00
_cell.angle_gamma   90.00
#
_symmetry.space_group_name_H-M   'P 1'
#
loop_
_entity.id
_entity.type
_entity.pdbx_description
1 polymer ?
#
loop_
_entity_poly.entity_id
_entity_poly.type
_entity_poly.pdbx_seq_one_letter_code
_entity_poly.pdbx_strand_id
1 'polypeptide(L)'
;MCTGLPVCRAADFGQGDVVAELWFLSPRTTATLPEVAVLKDGSVRVARPDGSQIRGQLTGEQVSELQRDLLLGCGLAGLNSQRLATEIHLTARQHGLSASIPNADETVIRVRDDDGTLHEVRCHAVGLLVNRFPAVSGLQSMYRAESRLQNLRSVLEVGGAESAANLARVASESLRQQDPMARPLTVDELAMVRFFPDGSRYIQFKRDVTPTGARSNVPLIVAVTEHPSGPPQVSVFGGAGLRR
;
A
#
# COMPACT_ATOMS: atom_id res chain seq x y z
N MET A 1 -24.46 -11.83 15.18
CA MET A 1 -24.77 -12.66 14.01
C MET A 1 -24.25 -11.91 12.79
N CYS A 2 -23.11 -12.33 12.23
CA CYS A 2 -22.56 -11.72 11.02
C CYS A 2 -23.20 -12.41 9.83
N THR A 3 -24.18 -11.75 9.21
CA THR A 3 -24.72 -12.15 7.91
C THR A 3 -23.58 -12.18 6.91
N GLY A 4 -23.32 -13.33 6.30
CA GLY A 4 -22.26 -13.51 5.32
C GLY A 4 -22.37 -12.45 4.23
N LEU A 5 -21.35 -11.60 4.13
CA LEU A 5 -21.25 -10.65 3.03
C LEU A 5 -21.27 -11.44 1.71
N PRO A 6 -21.92 -10.92 0.66
CA PRO A 6 -21.97 -11.58 -0.63
C PRO A 6 -20.53 -11.87 -1.08
N VAL A 7 -20.24 -13.15 -1.31
CA VAL A 7 -18.99 -13.57 -1.94
C VAL A 7 -18.99 -12.89 -3.29
N CYS A 8 -18.14 -11.87 -3.45
CA CYS A 8 -17.93 -11.23 -4.73
C CYS A 8 -17.46 -12.33 -5.69
N ARG A 9 -18.35 -12.77 -6.59
CA ARG A 9 -17.95 -13.55 -7.74
C ARG A 9 -17.04 -12.63 -8.54
N ALA A 10 -15.74 -12.90 -8.47
CA ALA A 10 -14.78 -12.23 -9.33
C ALA A 10 -15.34 -12.30 -10.76
N ALA A 11 -15.32 -11.18 -11.49
CA ALA A 11 -15.40 -11.24 -12.94
C ALA A 11 -14.41 -12.33 -13.41
N ASP A 12 -14.73 -13.10 -14.46
CA ASP A 12 -13.94 -14.24 -14.96
C ASP A 12 -12.52 -13.83 -15.40
N PHE A 13 -11.68 -13.40 -14.47
CA PHE A 13 -10.25 -13.58 -14.53
C PHE A 13 -10.08 -15.08 -14.38
N GLY A 14 -9.68 -15.76 -15.46
CA GLY A 14 -9.46 -17.21 -15.44
C GLY A 14 -8.79 -17.59 -14.11
N GLN A 15 -9.49 -18.40 -13.30
CA GLN A 15 -9.23 -18.54 -11.87
C GLN A 15 -7.79 -18.98 -11.52
N GLY A 16 -6.98 -19.38 -12.51
CA GLY A 16 -5.58 -19.82 -12.36
C GLY A 16 -4.48 -18.78 -12.64
N ASP A 17 -4.82 -17.58 -13.15
CA ASP A 17 -3.81 -16.67 -13.71
C ASP A 17 -3.43 -15.50 -12.81
N VAL A 18 -4.10 -15.31 -11.67
CA VAL A 18 -3.81 -14.19 -10.75
C VAL A 18 -2.84 -14.63 -9.65
N VAL A 19 -1.74 -13.88 -9.50
CA VAL A 19 -0.72 -14.08 -8.47
C VAL A 19 -1.06 -13.33 -7.20
N ALA A 20 -1.46 -12.06 -7.32
CA ALA A 20 -1.77 -11.23 -6.16
C ALA A 20 -2.92 -10.26 -6.45
N GLU A 21 -3.77 -10.04 -5.45
CA GLU A 21 -4.86 -9.06 -5.51
C GLU A 21 -4.93 -8.22 -4.22
N LEU A 22 -5.25 -6.94 -4.38
CA LEU A 22 -5.67 -6.04 -3.30
C LEU A 22 -7.12 -5.62 -3.55
N TRP A 23 -7.97 -5.76 -2.54
CA TRP A 23 -9.36 -5.32 -2.57
C TRP A 23 -9.67 -4.42 -1.39
N PHE A 24 -10.53 -3.43 -1.63
CA PHE A 24 -11.22 -2.67 -0.58
C PHE A 24 -12.72 -2.93 -0.72
N LEU A 25 -13.28 -3.72 0.20
CA LEU A 25 -14.68 -4.09 0.19
C LEU A 25 -15.44 -3.14 1.13
N SER A 26 -16.27 -2.27 0.55
CA SER A 26 -17.11 -1.37 1.33
C SER A 26 -18.42 -2.06 1.70
N PRO A 27 -18.97 -1.84 2.90
CA PRO A 27 -20.32 -2.31 3.22
C PRO A 27 -21.41 -1.62 2.38
N ARG A 28 -21.08 -0.52 1.67
CA ARG A 28 -22.02 0.29 0.89
C ARG A 28 -21.97 0.01 -0.60
N THR A 29 -20.91 -0.62 -1.09
CA THR A 29 -20.69 -0.83 -2.51
C THR A 29 -20.16 -2.24 -2.75
N THR A 30 -20.69 -2.91 -3.77
CA THR A 30 -20.13 -4.18 -4.22
C THR A 30 -18.92 -3.86 -5.11
N ALA A 31 -17.71 -4.11 -4.61
CA ALA A 31 -16.52 -4.05 -5.43
C ALA A 31 -16.62 -5.11 -6.53
N THR A 32 -16.55 -4.69 -7.80
CA THR A 32 -16.63 -5.59 -8.95
C THR A 32 -15.25 -6.03 -9.44
N LEU A 33 -14.20 -5.28 -9.07
CA LEU A 33 -12.82 -5.48 -9.51
C LEU A 33 -11.85 -5.24 -8.34
N PRO A 34 -10.69 -5.92 -8.33
CA PRO A 34 -9.62 -5.62 -7.38
C PRO A 34 -9.04 -4.23 -7.67
N GLU A 35 -8.58 -3.56 -6.61
CA GLU A 35 -7.86 -2.30 -6.73
C GLU A 35 -6.52 -2.50 -7.45
N VAL A 36 -5.85 -3.61 -7.16
CA VAL A 36 -4.62 -4.05 -7.83
C VAL A 36 -4.73 -5.53 -8.11
N ALA A 37 -4.44 -5.96 -9.34
CA ALA A 37 -4.29 -7.36 -9.71
C ALA A 37 -2.98 -7.57 -10.48
N VAL A 38 -2.21 -8.56 -10.06
CA VAL A 38 -0.99 -9.00 -10.74
C VAL A 38 -1.20 -10.41 -11.26
N LEU A 39 -1.00 -10.61 -12.55
CA LEU A 39 -1.18 -11.90 -13.22
C LEU A 39 0.17 -12.63 -13.36
N LYS A 40 0.10 -13.95 -13.59
CA LYS A 40 1.26 -14.83 -13.78
C LYS A 40 2.12 -14.45 -14.99
N ASP A 41 1.51 -13.88 -16.03
CA ASP A 41 2.20 -13.36 -17.21
C ASP A 41 2.91 -12.01 -16.95
N GLY A 42 2.81 -11.47 -15.73
CA GLY A 42 3.35 -10.17 -15.34
C GLY A 42 2.45 -8.98 -15.66
N SER A 43 1.30 -9.19 -16.30
CA SER A 43 0.32 -8.13 -16.50
C SER A 43 -0.15 -7.59 -15.14
N VAL A 44 -0.13 -6.27 -14.97
CA VAL A 44 -0.68 -5.58 -13.79
C VAL A 44 -1.85 -4.72 -14.20
N ARG A 45 -2.93 -4.79 -13.42
CA ARG A 45 -4.14 -3.96 -13.58
C ARG A 45 -4.41 -3.21 -12.29
N VAL A 46 -4.66 -1.92 -12.40
CA VAL A 46 -5.03 -1.05 -11.28
C VAL A 46 -6.36 -0.39 -11.61
N ALA A 47 -7.35 -0.59 -10.76
CA ALA A 47 -8.65 0.08 -10.91
C ALA A 47 -8.54 1.56 -10.51
N ARG A 48 -9.30 2.41 -11.21
CA ARG A 48 -9.47 3.83 -10.86
C ARG A 48 -10.89 4.09 -10.36
N PRO A 49 -11.10 5.16 -9.57
CA PRO A 49 -12.44 5.52 -9.08
C PRO A 49 -13.47 5.80 -10.18
N ASP A 50 -13.03 6.19 -11.39
CA ASP A 50 -13.89 6.42 -12.55
C ASP A 50 -14.27 5.13 -13.30
N GLY A 51 -13.83 3.97 -12.80
CA GLY A 51 -14.05 2.66 -13.41
C GLY A 51 -13.06 2.30 -14.53
N SER A 52 -12.17 3.23 -14.91
CA SER A 52 -11.09 2.92 -15.85
C SER A 52 -9.98 2.09 -15.19
N GLN A 53 -9.06 1.57 -15.99
CA GLN A 53 -7.93 0.78 -15.51
C GLN A 53 -6.62 1.31 -16.06
N ILE A 54 -5.60 1.36 -15.19
CA ILE A 54 -4.21 1.48 -15.61
C ILE A 54 -3.66 0.07 -15.80
N ARG A 55 -2.88 -0.11 -16.86
CA ARG A 55 -2.17 -1.36 -17.12
C ARG A 55 -0.68 -1.12 -17.10
N GLY A 56 0.06 -2.12 -16.66
CA GLY A 56 1.50 -2.18 -16.85
C GLY A 56 1.98 -3.62 -16.84
N GLN A 57 3.29 -3.77 -16.81
CA GLN A 57 3.95 -5.05 -16.99
C GLN A 57 5.09 -5.20 -15.98
N LEU A 58 5.13 -6.33 -15.30
CA LEU A 58 6.26 -6.82 -14.55
C LEU A 58 6.99 -7.90 -15.36
N THR A 59 8.28 -8.02 -15.13
CA THR A 59 9.06 -9.18 -15.57
C THR A 59 8.71 -10.40 -14.72
N GLY A 60 8.99 -11.61 -15.22
CA GLY A 60 8.78 -12.84 -14.44
C GLY A 60 9.53 -12.82 -13.10
N GLU A 61 10.75 -12.29 -13.08
CA GLU A 61 11.54 -12.13 -11.85
C GLU A 61 10.83 -11.21 -10.84
N GLN A 62 10.31 -10.07 -11.29
CA GLN A 62 9.57 -9.14 -10.43
C GLN A 62 8.25 -9.73 -9.91
N VAL A 63 7.57 -10.58 -10.69
CA VAL A 63 6.38 -11.31 -10.23
C VAL A 63 6.76 -12.27 -9.10
N SER A 64 7.79 -13.09 -9.31
CA SER A 64 8.27 -14.03 -8.28
C SER A 64 8.81 -13.32 -7.05
N GLU A 65 9.49 -12.19 -7.20
CA GLU A 65 9.95 -11.37 -6.08
C GLU A 65 8.77 -10.79 -5.30
N LEU A 66 7.77 -10.23 -5.98
CA LEU A 66 6.56 -9.70 -5.33
C LEU A 66 5.82 -10.81 -4.57
N GLN A 67 5.61 -11.97 -5.18
CA GLN A 67 4.93 -13.10 -4.55
C GLN A 67 5.68 -13.57 -3.30
N ARG A 68 7.00 -13.71 -3.39
CA ARG A 68 7.86 -14.09 -2.26
C ARG A 68 7.83 -13.05 -1.15
N ASP A 69 7.93 -11.77 -1.50
CA ASP A 69 7.86 -10.67 -0.54
C ASP A 69 6.50 -10.65 0.17
N LEU A 70 5.39 -10.85 -0.54
CA LEU A 70 4.06 -10.92 0.07
C LEU A 70 3.89 -12.14 0.99
N LEU A 71 4.28 -13.33 0.54
CA LEU A 71 4.08 -14.56 1.32
C LEU A 71 5.05 -14.68 2.50
N LEU A 72 6.33 -14.40 2.28
CA LEU A 72 7.41 -14.60 3.24
C LEU A 72 7.84 -13.31 3.92
N GLY A 73 8.13 -12.25 3.13
CA GLY A 73 8.60 -10.97 3.65
C GLY A 73 7.56 -10.26 4.53
N CYS A 74 6.32 -10.25 4.09
CA CYS A 74 5.15 -9.74 4.81
C CYS A 74 4.47 -10.83 5.64
N GLY A 75 4.86 -12.11 5.51
CA GLY A 75 4.35 -13.21 6.33
C GLY A 75 2.88 -13.59 6.06
N LEU A 76 2.30 -13.23 4.91
CA LEU A 76 0.90 -13.52 4.61
C LEU A 76 0.56 -15.01 4.61
N ALA A 77 1.52 -15.88 4.28
CA ALA A 77 1.30 -17.33 4.27
C ALA A 77 0.88 -17.89 5.64
N GLY A 78 1.34 -17.27 6.74
CA GLY A 78 1.05 -17.69 8.11
C GLY A 78 -0.11 -16.94 8.77
N LEU A 79 -0.71 -15.96 8.09
CA LEU A 79 -1.80 -15.16 8.67
C LEU A 79 -3.15 -15.85 8.50
N ASN A 80 -3.99 -15.70 9.52
CA ASN A 80 -5.38 -16.14 9.50
C ASN A 80 -6.28 -14.98 9.93
N SER A 81 -7.27 -14.63 9.10
CA SER A 81 -8.15 -13.48 9.32
C SER A 81 -8.89 -13.51 10.66
N GLN A 82 -9.37 -14.69 11.09
CA GLN A 82 -10.11 -14.83 12.36
C GLN A 82 -9.19 -14.67 13.58
N ARG A 83 -7.99 -15.24 13.50
CA ARG A 83 -6.97 -15.09 14.55
C ARG A 83 -6.51 -13.63 14.65
N LEU A 84 -6.23 -12.99 13.52
CA LEU A 84 -5.85 -11.58 13.47
C LEU A 84 -6.94 -10.68 14.10
N ALA A 85 -8.20 -10.87 13.73
CA ALA A 85 -9.33 -10.14 14.32
C ALA A 85 -9.40 -10.34 15.84
N THR A 86 -9.19 -11.58 16.30
CA THR A 86 -9.18 -11.92 17.74
C THR A 86 -8.05 -11.20 18.48
N GLU A 87 -6.83 -11.22 17.94
CA GLU A 87 -5.66 -10.55 18.51
C GLU A 87 -5.86 -9.03 18.61
N ILE A 88 -6.43 -8.42 17.57
CA ILE A 88 -6.79 -6.99 17.57
C ILE A 88 -7.82 -6.70 18.67
N HIS A 89 -8.88 -7.50 18.78
CA HIS A 89 -9.91 -7.30 19.80
C HIS A 89 -9.40 -7.47 21.23
N LEU A 90 -8.54 -8.45 21.48
CA LEU A 90 -7.91 -8.67 22.77
C LEU A 90 -7.02 -7.47 23.15
N THR A 91 -6.18 -7.02 22.23
CA THR A 91 -5.31 -5.85 22.42
C THR A 91 -6.13 -4.58 22.67
N ALA A 92 -7.20 -4.37 21.90
CA ALA A 92 -8.10 -3.24 22.08
C ALA A 92 -8.73 -3.22 23.49
N ARG A 93 -9.18 -4.37 24.00
CA ARG A 93 -9.72 -4.50 25.36
C ARG A 93 -8.67 -4.20 26.42
N GLN A 94 -7.44 -4.71 26.27
CA GLN A 94 -6.34 -4.46 27.21
C GLN A 94 -5.99 -2.98 27.34
N HIS A 95 -6.12 -2.21 26.25
CA HIS A 95 -5.82 -0.78 26.22
C HIS A 95 -7.04 0.13 26.40
N GLY A 96 -8.26 -0.42 26.60
CA GLY A 96 -9.48 0.37 26.71
C GLY A 96 -9.85 1.13 25.43
N LEU A 97 -9.45 0.62 24.27
CA LEU A 97 -9.70 1.22 22.95
C LEU A 97 -10.77 0.44 22.18
N SER A 98 -11.40 1.08 21.19
CA SER A 98 -12.25 0.38 20.22
C SER A 98 -11.42 -0.18 19.06
N ALA A 99 -11.63 -1.46 18.75
CA ALA A 99 -11.17 -2.09 17.51
C ALA A 99 -12.12 -1.84 16.33
N SER A 100 -13.39 -1.52 16.58
CA SER A 100 -14.39 -1.31 15.54
C SER A 100 -14.32 0.12 15.02
N ILE A 101 -14.26 0.26 13.69
CA ILE A 101 -14.38 1.53 12.99
C ILE A 101 -15.63 1.45 12.11
N PRO A 102 -16.72 2.17 12.48
CA PRO A 102 -17.97 2.10 11.76
C PRO A 102 -17.81 2.47 10.28
N ASN A 103 -18.42 1.68 9.39
CA ASN A 103 -18.35 1.86 7.94
C ASN A 103 -16.94 1.77 7.33
N ALA A 104 -15.94 1.27 8.06
CA ALA A 104 -14.63 1.08 7.45
C ALA A 104 -14.66 -0.05 6.43
N ASP A 105 -14.00 0.19 5.30
CA ASP A 105 -13.80 -0.82 4.28
C ASP A 105 -12.96 -1.98 4.84
N GLU A 106 -13.25 -3.19 4.35
CA GLU A 106 -12.46 -4.38 4.58
C GLU A 106 -11.34 -4.45 3.54
N THR A 107 -10.09 -4.46 3.99
CA THR A 107 -8.94 -4.77 3.13
C THR A 107 -8.87 -6.29 2.98
N VAL A 108 -8.89 -6.78 1.74
CA VAL A 108 -8.66 -8.20 1.42
C VAL A 108 -7.43 -8.31 0.52
N ILE A 109 -6.46 -9.10 0.96
CA ILE A 109 -5.29 -9.44 0.15
C ILE A 109 -5.34 -10.92 -0.16
N ARG A 110 -5.19 -11.24 -1.44
CA ARG A 110 -5.14 -12.60 -1.96
C ARG A 110 -3.81 -12.81 -2.65
N VAL A 111 -3.13 -13.91 -2.33
CA VAL A 111 -1.88 -14.30 -3.00
C VAL A 111 -1.92 -15.78 -3.28
N ARG A 112 -1.58 -16.20 -4.50
CA ARG A 112 -1.35 -17.60 -4.82
C ARG A 112 0.12 -17.94 -4.66
N ASP A 113 0.43 -19.07 -4.05
CA ASP A 113 1.78 -19.64 -4.07
C ASP A 113 2.07 -20.35 -5.41
N ASP A 114 3.27 -20.92 -5.53
CA ASP A 114 3.72 -21.62 -6.73
C ASP A 114 2.92 -22.92 -6.99
N ASP A 115 2.40 -23.53 -5.93
CA ASP A 115 1.54 -24.72 -5.99
C ASP A 115 0.07 -24.36 -6.33
N GLY A 116 -0.25 -23.07 -6.41
CA GLY A 116 -1.58 -22.54 -6.72
C GLY A 116 -2.50 -22.39 -5.50
N THR A 117 -2.01 -22.68 -4.30
CA THR A 117 -2.72 -22.47 -3.03
C THR A 117 -3.04 -20.99 -2.85
N LEU A 118 -4.31 -20.68 -2.58
CA LEU A 118 -4.76 -19.31 -2.34
C LEU A 118 -4.65 -18.96 -0.85
N HIS A 119 -3.82 -17.98 -0.53
CA HIS A 119 -3.76 -17.33 0.77
C HIS A 119 -4.61 -16.07 0.74
N GLU A 120 -5.65 -16.02 1.59
CA GLU A 120 -6.54 -14.86 1.71
C GLU A 120 -6.51 -14.34 3.14
N VAL A 121 -6.20 -13.04 3.30
CA VAL A 121 -6.22 -12.35 4.58
C VAL A 121 -7.15 -11.16 4.50
N ARG A 122 -8.00 -11.00 5.52
CA ARG A 122 -8.99 -9.92 5.62
C ARG A 122 -8.80 -9.14 6.91
N CYS A 123 -8.90 -7.82 6.83
CA CYS A 123 -8.87 -6.95 7.99
C CYS A 123 -9.54 -5.60 7.68
N HIS A 124 -10.39 -5.13 8.59
CA HIS A 124 -10.99 -3.80 8.47
C HIS A 124 -10.01 -2.70 8.86
N ALA A 125 -10.01 -1.60 8.11
CA ALA A 125 -9.31 -0.37 8.49
C ALA A 125 -7.81 -0.55 8.81
N VAL A 126 -7.09 -1.40 8.08
CA VAL A 126 -5.68 -1.78 8.35
C VAL A 126 -4.80 -0.56 8.64
N GLY A 127 -4.80 0.45 7.75
CA GLY A 127 -4.00 1.68 7.92
C GLY A 127 -4.33 2.52 9.17
N LEU A 128 -5.56 2.44 9.70
CA LEU A 128 -5.92 3.11 10.95
C LEU A 128 -5.53 2.27 12.17
N LEU A 129 -5.75 0.96 12.10
CA LEU A 129 -5.48 0.05 13.20
C LEU A 129 -3.98 -0.15 13.43
N VAL A 130 -3.16 -0.14 12.38
CA VAL A 130 -1.70 -0.41 12.48
C VAL A 130 -0.99 0.59 13.41
N ASN A 131 -1.41 1.85 13.39
CA ASN A 131 -0.89 2.90 14.27
C ASN A 131 -1.47 2.81 15.68
N ARG A 132 -2.72 2.34 15.81
CA ARG A 132 -3.41 2.19 17.10
C ARG A 132 -2.91 0.98 17.89
N PHE A 133 -2.54 -0.10 17.20
CA PHE A 133 -2.15 -1.39 17.79
C PHE A 133 -0.79 -1.85 17.25
N PRO A 134 0.31 -1.12 17.52
CA PRO A 134 1.62 -1.44 16.97
C PRO A 134 2.18 -2.80 17.41
N ALA A 135 1.71 -3.32 18.55
CA ALA A 135 2.14 -4.61 19.09
C ALA A 135 1.54 -5.84 18.37
N VAL A 136 0.50 -5.66 17.54
CA VAL A 136 -0.14 -6.78 16.83
C VAL A 136 0.65 -7.07 15.55
N SER A 137 1.57 -8.04 15.61
CA SER A 137 2.48 -8.37 14.50
C SER A 137 1.76 -8.76 13.21
N GLY A 138 0.63 -9.47 13.31
CA GLY A 138 -0.17 -9.84 12.15
C GLY A 138 -0.79 -8.63 11.43
N LEU A 139 -1.09 -7.55 12.17
CA LEU A 139 -1.59 -6.31 11.60
C LEU A 139 -0.48 -5.52 10.91
N GLN A 140 0.74 -5.52 11.48
CA GLN A 140 1.93 -4.94 10.82
C GLN A 140 2.24 -5.68 9.51
N SER A 141 2.13 -7.01 9.54
CA SER A 141 2.31 -7.90 8.39
C SER A 141 1.31 -7.58 7.27
N MET A 142 0.03 -7.46 7.62
CA MET A 142 -1.03 -7.05 6.69
C MET A 142 -0.79 -5.65 6.12
N TYR A 143 -0.41 -4.68 6.95
CA TYR A 143 -0.14 -3.31 6.49
C TYR A 143 1.05 -3.21 5.55
N ARG A 144 2.11 -4.01 5.76
CA ARG A 144 3.25 -4.08 4.83
C ARG A 144 2.82 -4.62 3.47
N ALA A 145 2.04 -5.70 3.43
CA ALA A 145 1.51 -6.24 2.19
C ALA A 145 0.59 -5.26 1.45
N GLU A 146 -0.30 -4.59 2.19
CA GLU A 146 -1.15 -3.51 1.64
C GLU A 146 -0.29 -2.39 1.04
N SER A 147 0.69 -1.91 1.80
CA SER A 147 1.59 -0.82 1.38
C SER A 147 2.40 -1.21 0.14
N ARG A 148 2.85 -2.47 0.05
CA ARG A 148 3.59 -2.98 -1.11
C ARG A 148 2.74 -2.97 -2.38
N LEU A 149 1.48 -3.40 -2.30
CA LEU A 149 0.55 -3.39 -3.44
C LEU A 149 0.10 -1.96 -3.80
N GLN A 150 -0.09 -1.08 -2.80
CA GLN A 150 -0.36 0.35 -3.04
C GLN A 150 0.83 1.08 -3.68
N ASN A 151 2.06 0.71 -3.31
CA ASN A 151 3.27 1.21 -3.96
C ASN A 151 3.29 0.81 -5.44
N LEU A 152 3.00 -0.45 -5.77
CA LEU A 152 2.90 -0.90 -7.16
C LEU A 152 1.89 -0.07 -7.95
N ARG A 153 0.70 0.16 -7.39
CA ARG A 153 -0.29 1.10 -7.95
C ARG A 153 0.30 2.48 -8.20
N SER A 154 0.95 3.06 -7.20
CA SER A 154 1.48 4.42 -7.28
C SER A 154 2.57 4.52 -8.37
N VAL A 155 3.41 3.49 -8.51
CA VAL A 155 4.41 3.39 -9.59
C VAL A 155 3.74 3.39 -10.96
N LEU A 156 2.65 2.62 -11.14
CA LEU A 156 1.89 2.62 -12.39
C LEU A 156 1.23 3.98 -12.66
N GLU A 157 0.70 4.63 -11.63
CA GLU A 157 0.06 5.95 -11.74
C GLU A 157 1.02 7.06 -12.17
N VAL A 158 2.29 7.02 -11.74
CA VAL A 158 3.28 8.00 -12.22
C VAL A 158 3.83 7.72 -13.62
N GLY A 159 3.49 6.58 -14.23
CA GLY A 159 3.94 6.19 -15.56
C GLY A 159 5.04 5.11 -15.57
N GLY A 160 5.11 4.27 -14.54
CA GLY A 160 6.01 3.12 -14.46
C GLY A 160 7.29 3.37 -13.65
N ALA A 161 8.13 2.34 -13.57
CA ALA A 161 9.31 2.32 -12.70
C ALA A 161 10.33 3.41 -13.02
N GLU A 162 10.57 3.70 -14.31
CA GLU A 162 11.50 4.75 -14.73
C GLU A 162 11.01 6.14 -14.30
N SER A 163 9.72 6.44 -14.53
CA SER A 163 9.09 7.69 -14.08
C SER A 163 9.14 7.83 -12.56
N ALA A 164 8.88 6.75 -11.82
CA ALA A 164 8.98 6.73 -10.36
C ALA A 164 10.41 6.98 -9.88
N ALA A 165 11.41 6.38 -10.52
CA ALA A 165 12.82 6.58 -10.19
C ALA A 165 13.28 8.02 -10.46
N ASN A 166 12.83 8.61 -11.57
CA ASN A 166 13.09 10.01 -11.90
C ASN A 166 12.49 10.96 -10.85
N LEU A 167 11.24 10.73 -10.44
CA LEU A 167 10.59 11.49 -9.37
C LEU A 167 11.31 11.33 -8.03
N ALA A 168 11.74 10.11 -7.69
CA ALA A 168 12.52 9.84 -6.47
C ALA A 168 13.85 10.59 -6.49
N ARG A 169 14.52 10.69 -7.65
CA ARG A 169 15.75 11.48 -7.82
C ARG A 169 15.49 12.97 -7.59
N VAL A 170 14.48 13.55 -8.25
CA VAL A 170 14.09 14.97 -8.06
C VAL A 170 13.79 15.27 -6.59
N ALA A 171 12.97 14.43 -5.95
CA ALA A 171 12.63 14.55 -4.54
C ALA A 171 13.88 14.44 -3.63
N SER A 172 14.82 13.55 -3.97
CA SER A 172 16.08 13.38 -3.22
C SER A 172 17.00 14.59 -3.33
N GLU A 173 17.10 15.19 -4.51
CA GLU A 173 17.92 16.37 -4.74
C GLU A 173 17.42 17.54 -3.89
N SER A 174 16.12 17.80 -3.88
CA SER A 174 15.51 18.82 -3.02
C SER A 174 15.63 18.49 -1.53
N LEU A 175 15.48 17.22 -1.14
CA LEU A 175 15.67 16.79 0.25
C LEU A 175 17.10 17.07 0.73
N ARG A 176 18.12 16.81 -0.10
CA ARG A 176 19.52 17.06 0.25
C ARG A 176 19.89 18.53 0.33
N GLN A 177 19.16 19.41 -0.34
CA GLN A 177 19.33 20.86 -0.17
C GLN A 177 18.92 21.32 1.24
N GLN A 178 17.96 20.63 1.87
CA GLN A 178 17.50 20.92 3.23
C GLN A 178 18.28 20.14 4.30
N ASP A 179 18.65 18.90 4.00
CA ASP A 179 19.47 18.03 4.84
C ASP A 179 20.53 17.32 3.98
N PRO A 180 21.78 17.85 3.89
CA PRO A 180 22.83 17.29 3.04
C PRO A 180 23.17 15.82 3.34
N MET A 181 22.86 15.32 4.54
CA MET A 181 23.13 13.93 4.94
C MET A 181 21.93 12.99 4.68
N ALA A 182 20.82 13.50 4.16
CA ALA A 182 19.65 12.70 3.89
C ALA A 182 19.92 11.60 2.84
N ARG A 183 19.58 10.36 3.19
CA ARG A 183 19.61 9.23 2.25
C ARG A 183 18.65 9.52 1.08
N PRO A 184 19.05 9.27 -0.18
CA PRO A 184 18.15 9.39 -1.32
C PRO A 184 16.89 8.54 -1.15
N LEU A 185 15.78 9.07 -1.66
CA LEU A 185 14.50 8.39 -1.81
C LEU A 185 14.60 7.29 -2.86
N THR A 186 13.80 6.26 -2.67
CA THR A 186 13.70 5.07 -3.53
C THR A 186 12.28 4.90 -4.04
N VAL A 187 12.13 4.09 -5.09
CA VAL A 187 10.81 3.79 -5.67
C VAL A 187 9.89 3.11 -4.65
N ASP A 188 10.44 2.26 -3.76
CA ASP A 188 9.66 1.57 -2.72
C ASP A 188 9.05 2.51 -1.68
N GLU A 189 9.54 3.75 -1.61
CA GLU A 189 9.03 4.77 -0.70
C GLU A 189 7.91 5.61 -1.32
N LEU A 190 7.59 5.40 -2.61
CA LEU A 190 6.44 6.04 -3.25
C LEU A 190 5.14 5.50 -2.65
N ALA A 191 4.40 6.34 -1.96
CA ALA A 191 3.25 5.95 -1.16
C ALA A 191 1.90 6.34 -1.79
N MET A 192 1.85 7.41 -2.58
CA MET A 192 0.59 7.92 -3.11
C MET A 192 0.80 8.79 -4.35
N VAL A 193 -0.16 8.71 -5.27
CA VAL A 193 -0.35 9.67 -6.37
C VAL A 193 -1.79 10.18 -6.32
N ARG A 194 -1.97 11.49 -6.51
CA ARG A 194 -3.29 12.10 -6.68
C ARG A 194 -3.28 13.01 -7.89
N PHE A 195 -4.36 12.97 -8.65
CA PHE A 195 -4.60 13.85 -9.79
C PHE A 195 -5.63 14.90 -9.41
N PHE A 196 -5.37 16.14 -9.77
CA PHE A 196 -6.28 17.26 -9.56
C PHE A 196 -6.97 17.66 -10.87
N PRO A 197 -8.14 18.35 -10.80
CA PRO A 197 -8.88 18.77 -12.00
C PRO A 197 -8.13 19.74 -12.93
N ASP A 198 -7.13 20.45 -12.41
CA ASP A 198 -6.28 21.37 -13.19
C ASP A 198 -5.16 20.65 -13.98
N GLY A 199 -5.16 19.31 -13.94
CA GLY A 199 -4.14 18.47 -14.57
C GLY A 199 -2.84 18.36 -13.76
N SER A 200 -2.75 19.01 -12.60
CA SER A 200 -1.61 18.80 -11.71
C SER A 200 -1.69 17.44 -11.03
N ARG A 201 -0.52 16.92 -10.63
CA ARG A 201 -0.40 15.70 -9.85
C ARG A 201 0.41 15.90 -8.59
N TYR A 202 -0.07 15.31 -7.50
CA TYR A 202 0.59 15.25 -6.20
C TYR A 202 1.14 13.85 -5.97
N ILE A 203 2.45 13.75 -5.84
CA ILE A 203 3.18 12.52 -5.59
C ILE A 203 3.74 12.58 -4.18
N GLN A 204 3.54 11.54 -3.38
CA GLN A 204 4.02 11.46 -2.01
C GLN A 204 4.99 10.30 -1.85
N PHE A 205 6.19 10.60 -1.37
CA PHE A 205 7.10 9.61 -0.81
C PHE A 205 6.97 9.61 0.72
N LYS A 206 6.98 8.43 1.33
CA LYS A 206 6.92 8.24 2.78
C LYS A 206 8.03 7.31 3.23
N ARG A 207 8.76 7.71 4.26
CA ARG A 207 9.79 6.91 4.92
C ARG A 207 9.66 7.07 6.42
N ASP A 208 9.69 5.98 7.15
CA ASP A 208 9.85 6.05 8.60
C ASP A 208 11.32 6.31 8.94
N VAL A 209 11.57 7.39 9.68
CA VAL A 209 12.90 7.71 10.20
C VAL A 209 12.92 7.59 11.71
N THR A 210 14.00 7.07 12.26
CA THR A 210 14.24 7.04 13.71
C THR A 210 15.24 8.14 14.04
N PRO A 211 14.80 9.30 14.57
CA PRO A 211 15.73 10.31 15.05
C PRO A 211 16.73 9.72 16.05
N THR A 212 17.99 10.17 16.01
CA THR A 212 18.98 9.79 17.01
C THR A 212 18.46 10.09 18.42
N GLY A 213 18.32 9.05 19.25
CA GLY A 213 17.80 9.17 20.62
C GLY A 213 16.27 9.16 20.77
N ALA A 214 15.49 9.07 19.68
CA ALA A 214 14.05 8.91 19.77
C ALA A 214 13.65 7.45 20.06
N ARG A 215 12.56 7.28 20.82
CA ARG A 215 11.97 5.96 21.12
C ARG A 215 11.00 5.47 20.04
N SER A 216 10.61 6.33 19.12
CA SER A 216 9.61 6.04 18.10
C SER A 216 10.01 6.60 16.75
N ASN A 217 9.57 5.90 15.71
CA ASN A 217 9.73 6.37 14.34
C ASN A 217 8.83 7.58 14.08
N VAL A 218 9.31 8.51 13.28
CA VAL A 218 8.55 9.66 12.78
C VAL A 218 8.49 9.54 11.26
N PRO A 219 7.32 9.71 10.63
CA PRO A 219 7.24 9.69 9.19
C PRO A 219 7.93 10.95 8.62
N LEU A 220 8.90 10.73 7.73
CA LEU A 220 9.36 11.71 6.77
C LEU A 220 8.49 11.59 5.53
N ILE A 221 7.86 12.71 5.14
CA ILE A 221 7.05 12.82 3.95
C ILE A 221 7.73 13.80 3.00
N VAL A 222 7.97 13.37 1.76
CA VAL A 222 8.44 14.25 0.69
C VAL A 222 7.39 14.25 -0.40
N ALA A 223 6.79 15.41 -0.64
CA ALA A 223 5.77 15.59 -1.66
C ALA A 223 6.35 16.30 -2.88
N VAL A 224 6.05 15.78 -4.07
CA VAL A 224 6.34 16.42 -5.35
C VAL A 224 5.01 16.80 -5.98
N THR A 225 4.83 18.09 -6.25
CA THR A 225 3.68 18.61 -7.00
C THR A 225 4.15 18.99 -8.39
N GLU A 226 3.57 18.37 -9.41
CA GLU A 226 3.84 18.73 -10.81
C GLU A 226 2.65 19.46 -11.39
N HIS A 227 2.89 20.66 -11.93
CA HIS A 227 1.91 21.43 -12.68
C HIS A 227 2.21 21.34 -14.19
N PRO A 228 1.19 21.34 -15.06
CA PRO A 228 1.42 21.27 -16.51
C PRO A 228 2.26 22.44 -17.08
N SER A 229 2.27 23.59 -16.40
CA SER A 229 2.87 24.84 -16.87
C SER A 229 4.21 25.18 -16.20
N GLY A 230 4.72 24.35 -15.30
CA GLY A 230 5.88 24.73 -14.48
C GLY A 230 6.74 23.55 -14.04
N PRO A 231 7.92 23.84 -13.47
CA PRO A 231 8.78 22.80 -12.91
C PRO A 231 8.11 22.14 -11.69
N PRO A 232 8.48 20.88 -11.36
CA PRO A 232 8.03 20.21 -10.15
C PRO A 232 8.41 21.02 -8.89
N GLN A 233 7.48 21.10 -7.94
CA GLN A 233 7.71 21.71 -6.62
C GLN A 233 7.83 20.61 -5.57
N VAL A 234 8.86 20.69 -4.73
CA VAL A 234 9.10 19.70 -3.68
C VAL A 234 8.89 20.30 -2.30
N SER A 235 8.05 19.66 -1.49
CA SER A 235 7.80 20.00 -0.09
C SER A 235 8.22 18.85 0.82
N VAL A 236 8.91 19.14 1.92
CA VAL A 236 9.34 18.15 2.90
C VAL A 236 8.61 18.39 4.22
N PHE A 237 8.04 17.34 4.80
CA PHE A 237 7.31 17.37 6.07
C PHE A 237 7.84 16.30 7.02
N GLY A 238 7.97 16.64 8.30
CA GLY A 238 8.46 15.71 9.34
C GLY A 238 9.98 15.51 9.31
N GLY A 239 10.47 14.47 9.98
CA GLY A 239 11.90 14.20 10.13
C GLY A 239 12.58 14.92 11.31
N ALA A 240 13.70 14.36 11.76
CA ALA A 240 14.44 14.77 12.96
C ALA A 240 15.11 16.16 12.86
N GLY A 241 15.34 16.65 11.64
CA GLY A 241 16.24 17.77 11.35
C GLY A 241 15.58 19.03 10.82
N LEU A 242 14.29 19.02 10.49
CA LEU A 242 13.60 20.24 10.04
C LEU A 242 13.33 21.15 11.23
N ARG A 243 14.34 21.93 11.63
CA ARG A 243 14.15 23.09 12.48
C ARG A 243 13.24 24.06 11.72
N ARG A 244 12.04 24.30 12.27
CA ARG A 244 11.11 25.32 11.78
C ARG A 244 11.68 26.71 11.95
#